data_AF-A0A9Y2E686-F1
#
_entry.id   AF-A0A9Y2E686-F1
#
_cell.length_a   1.000
_cell.length_b   1.000
_cell.length_c   1.000
_cell.angle_alpha   90.00
_cell.angle_beta   90.00
_cell.angle_gamma   90.00
#
_symmetry.space_group_name_H-M   'P 1'
#
loop_
_entity.id
_entity.type
_entity.pdbx_description
1 polymer ?
#
loop_
_entity_poly.entity_id
_entity_poly.type
_entity_poly.pdbx_seq_one_letter_code
_entity_poly.pdbx_strand_id
1 'polypeptide(L)' 'MTFTCRVCGFESESPNGIVAHANKHKNRFRSLTGREPDDYDEVVDLFRSQPTLFAPFGDDQTTLVDHGGESG' A
#
# COMPACT_ATOMS: atom_id res chain seq x y z
N MET A 1 -16.57 -6.21 -16.20
CA MET A 1 -15.10 -6.33 -16.19
C MET A 1 -14.62 -5.57 -14.98
N THR A 2 -13.91 -6.23 -14.07
CA THR A 2 -13.34 -5.60 -12.88
C THR A 2 -11.87 -5.27 -13.14
N PHE A 3 -11.43 -4.14 -12.62
CA PHE A 3 -10.06 -3.67 -12.67
C PHE A 3 -9.47 -3.77 -11.27
N THR A 4 -8.32 -4.43 -11.14
CA THR A 4 -7.67 -4.66 -9.85
C THR A 4 -6.37 -3.88 -9.75
N CYS A 5 -6.15 -3.19 -8.64
CA CYS A 5 -4.92 -2.49 -8.35
C CYS A 5 -3.84 -3.49 -7.92
N ARG A 6 -2.71 -3.52 -8.64
CA ARG A 6 -1.55 -4.37 -8.29
C ARG A 6 -0.84 -3.94 -7.00
N VAL A 7 -1.08 -2.72 -6.53
CA VAL A 7 -0.42 -2.14 -5.36
C VAL A 7 -1.15 -2.59 -4.08
N CYS A 8 -2.46 -2.37 -3.97
CA CYS A 8 -3.23 -2.65 -2.76
C CYS A 8 -4.35 -3.69 -2.91
N GLY A 9 -4.54 -4.28 -4.10
CA GLY A 9 -5.62 -5.23 -4.36
C GLY A 9 -7.01 -4.60 -4.50
N PHE A 10 -7.14 -3.27 -4.49
CA PHE A 10 -8.42 -2.59 -4.68
C PHE A 10 -9.05 -2.95 -6.03
N GLU A 11 -10.31 -3.36 -6.01
CA GLU A 11 -11.09 -3.70 -7.19
C GLU A 11 -12.08 -2.59 -7.53
N SER A 12 -12.24 -2.30 -8.82
CA SER A 12 -13.21 -1.34 -9.32
C SER A 12 -13.85 -1.84 -10.59
N GLU A 13 -15.16 -1.67 -10.71
CA GLU A 13 -15.90 -1.95 -11.95
C GLU A 13 -15.80 -0.80 -12.96
N SER A 14 -15.26 0.35 -12.54
CA SER A 14 -15.14 1.56 -13.35
C SER A 14 -13.70 1.79 -13.81
N PRO A 15 -13.44 1.92 -15.12
CA PRO A 15 -12.09 2.20 -15.63
C PRO A 15 -11.56 3.55 -15.11
N ASN A 16 -12.41 4.58 -15.03
CA ASN A 16 -12.01 5.87 -14.45
C ASN A 16 -11.72 5.77 -12.95
N GLY A 17 -12.43 4.88 -12.24
CA GLY A 17 -12.23 4.63 -10.81
C GLY A 17 -10.85 4.03 -10.53
N ILE A 18 -10.43 3.04 -11.31
CA ILE A 18 -9.10 2.43 -11.13
C ILE A 18 -7.97 3.40 -11.51
N VAL A 19 -8.16 4.26 -12.52
CA VAL A 19 -7.16 5.27 -12.90
C VAL A 19 -7.01 6.35 -11.83
N ALA A 20 -8.12 6.88 -11.31
CA ALA A 20 -8.09 7.86 -10.21
C ALA A 20 -7.40 7.28 -8.96
N HIS A 21 -7.69 6.01 -8.65
CA HIS A 21 -7.04 5.27 -7.59
C HIS A 21 -5.52 5.11 -7.83
N ALA A 22 -5.10 4.71 -9.03
CA ALA A 22 -3.69 4.57 -9.38
C ALA A 22 -2.92 5.89 -9.26
N ASN A 23 -3.53 7.02 -9.61
CA ASN A 23 -2.93 8.34 -9.45
C ASN A 23 -2.66 8.70 -7.98
N LYS A 24 -3.48 8.22 -7.04
CA LYS A 24 -3.23 8.41 -5.61
C LYS A 24 -1.91 7.75 -5.18
N HIS A 25 -1.62 6.56 -5.70
CA HIS A 25 -0.35 5.88 -5.46
C HIS A 25 0.84 6.61 -6.09
N LYS A 26 0.69 7.11 -7.33
CA LYS A 26 1.72 7.93 -7.99
C LYS A 26 2.03 9.20 -7.18
N ASN A 27 1.01 9.89 -6.69
CA ASN A 27 1.21 11.08 -5.88
C ASN A 27 1.94 10.75 -4.57
N ARG A 28 1.59 9.63 -3.92
CA ARG A 28 2.27 9.19 -2.69
C ARG A 28 3.72 8.77 -2.96
N PHE A 29 3.99 8.09 -4.08
CA PHE A 29 5.36 7.82 -4.54
C PHE A 29 6.16 9.11 -4.66
N ARG A 30 5.60 10.13 -5.33
CA ARG A 30 6.25 11.44 -5.48
C ARG A 30 6.50 12.12 -4.14
N SER A 31 5.56 12.06 -3.20
CA SER A 31 5.77 12.61 -1.85
C SER A 31 6.89 11.90 -1.07
N LEU A 32 7.10 10.61 -1.30
CA LEU A 32 8.11 9.81 -0.59
C LEU A 32 9.50 9.92 -1.22
N THR A 33 9.57 9.93 -2.56
CA THR A 33 10.83 9.87 -3.29
C THR A 33 11.31 11.24 -3.77
N GLY A 34 10.43 12.25 -3.76
CA GLY A 34 10.71 13.57 -4.30
C GLY A 34 10.75 13.65 -5.84
N ARG A 35 10.49 12.55 -6.56
CA ARG A 35 10.45 12.52 -8.03
C ARG A 35 9.19 11.86 -8.57
N GLU A 36 8.93 12.08 -9.86
CA GLU A 36 7.90 11.31 -10.55
C GLU A 36 8.40 9.88 -10.85
N PRO A 37 7.50 8.88 -10.76
CA PRO A 37 7.84 7.53 -11.23
C PRO A 37 7.95 7.54 -12.75
N ASP A 38 8.91 6.81 -13.29
CA ASP A 38 9.06 6.60 -14.74
C ASP A 38 7.88 5.79 -15.28
N ASP A 39 7.51 4.74 -14.53
CA ASP A 39 6.40 3.85 -14.82
C ASP A 39 5.61 3.45 -13.57
N TYR A 40 4.40 2.91 -13.79
CA TYR A 40 3.59 2.41 -12.68
C TYR A 40 4.22 1.21 -11.96
N ASP A 41 5.17 0.50 -12.59
CA ASP A 41 5.86 -0.62 -11.98
C ASP A 41 6.80 -0.17 -10.85
N GLU A 42 7.45 1.01 -10.95
CA GLU A 42 8.22 1.59 -9.84
C GLU A 42 7.34 1.87 -8.61
N VAL A 43 6.09 2.27 -8.86
CA VAL A 43 5.11 2.47 -7.80
C VAL A 43 4.73 1.13 -7.16
N VAL A 44 4.58 0.06 -7.94
CA VAL A 44 4.33 -1.27 -7.38
C VAL A 44 5.53 -1.74 -6.56
N ASP A 45 6.74 -1.59 -7.07
CA ASP A 45 7.98 -2.07 -6.42
C ASP A 45 8.26 -1.36 -5.09
N LEU A 46 8.18 -0.02 -5.07
CA LEU A 46 8.40 0.77 -3.85
C LEU A 46 7.44 0.34 -2.74
N PHE A 47 6.16 0.20 -3.08
CA PHE A 47 5.14 -0.14 -2.12
C PHE A 47 5.21 -1.60 -1.70
N ARG A 48 5.51 -2.54 -2.62
CA ARG A 48 5.72 -3.95 -2.30
C ARG A 48 6.89 -4.15 -1.34
N SER A 49 7.96 -3.37 -1.50
CA SER A 49 9.15 -3.41 -0.64
C SER A 49 8.91 -2.76 0.73
N GLN A 50 7.86 -1.95 0.87
CA GLN A 50 7.55 -1.22 2.10
C GLN A 50 6.06 -1.34 2.46
N PRO A 51 5.62 -2.53 2.91
CA PRO A 51 4.21 -2.79 3.23
C PRO A 51 3.65 -1.87 4.31
N THR A 52 4.49 -1.33 5.21
CA THR A 52 4.10 -0.37 6.25
C THR A 52 3.62 0.97 5.67
N LEU A 53 3.98 1.32 4.44
CA LEU A 53 3.50 2.53 3.76
C LEU A 53 2.05 2.41 3.28
N PHE A 54 1.45 1.21 3.34
CA PHE A 54 0.03 1.01 3.01
C PHE A 54 -0.92 1.33 4.15
N ALA A 55 -0.44 1.47 5.38
CA ALA A 55 -1.31 1.60 6.55
C ALA A 55 -2.33 2.75 6.34
N PRO A 56 -3.64 2.44 6.21
CA PRO A 56 -4.68 3.44 6.14
C PRO A 56 -4.91 3.94 7.57
N PHE A 57 -4.12 4.91 8.02
CA PHE A 57 -4.28 5.59 9.32
C PHE A 57 -4.29 4.66 10.56
N GLY A 58 -3.18 4.65 11.30
CA GLY A 58 -3.15 4.26 12.72
C GLY A 58 -3.45 2.80 13.01
N ASP A 59 -2.46 1.93 12.79
CA ASP A 59 -2.39 0.71 13.59
C ASP A 59 -1.89 1.13 14.97
N ASP A 60 -2.81 1.12 15.92
CA ASP A 60 -2.60 0.78 17.32
C ASP A 60 -1.60 -0.38 17.41
N GLN A 61 -0.31 -0.10 17.27
CA GLN A 61 0.73 -1.03 17.67
C GLN A 61 0.82 -1.04 19.20
N THR A 62 -0.23 -1.55 19.84
CA THR A 62 -0.09 -2.21 21.14
C THR A 62 0.68 -3.51 20.89
N THR A 63 1.97 -3.38 20.62
CA THR A 63 2.91 -4.49 20.73
C THR A 63 3.12 -4.76 22.21
N LEU A 64 2.26 -5.61 22.78
CA LEU A 64 2.57 -6.29 24.03
C LEU A 64 2.39 -7.79 23.81
N VAL A 65 3.33 -8.35 23.06
CA VAL A 65 3.63 -9.78 23.08
C VAL A 65 4.96 -9.98 23.79
N ASP A 66 4.92 -10.45 25.04
CA ASP A 66 5.82 -11.46 25.65
C ASP A 66 5.36 -11.69 27.12
N HIS A 67 5.21 -12.88 27.71
CA HIS A 67 5.85 -14.18 27.49
C HIS A 67 4.88 -15.35 27.72
N GLY A 68 5.19 -16.44 27.02
CA GLY A 68 4.48 -17.72 27.07
C GLY A 68 4.49 -18.41 28.43
N GLY A 69 3.54 -19.32 28.57
CA GLY A 69 3.40 -20.21 29.71
C GLY A 69 4.63 -21.08 29.90
N GLU A 70 5.14 -21.08 31.13
CA GLU A 70 6.07 -22.08 31.63
C GLU A 70 5.26 -23.15 32.36
N SER A 71 5.57 -24.40 32.02
CA SER A 71 4.95 -25.62 32.54
C SER A 71 5.47 -25.94 33.94
N GLY A 72 4.59 -26.40 34.82
CA GLY A 72 4.92 -26.97 36.14
C GLY A 72 3.72 -27.68 36.73
#